data_AF-A0A3N5L2J3-F1
#
_entry.id   AF-A0A3N5L2J3-F1
#
_cell.length_a   1.000
_cell.length_b   1.000
_cell.length_c   1.000
_cell.angle_alpha   90.00
_cell.angle_beta   90.00
_cell.angle_gamma   90.00
#
_symmetry.space_group_name_H-M   'P 1'
#
loop_
_entity.id
_entity.type
_entity.pdbx_description
1 polymer ?
#
loop_
_entity_poly.entity_id
_entity_poly.type
_entity_poly.pdbx_seq_one_letter_code
_entity_poly.pdbx_strand_id
1 'polypeptide(L)'
;MANANITTKPKKERKVKGKVVIDIEKCKGCELCRVVCKEDALVLSKEINHKGYRYIVAINDNCTGCVNCALVCPDAVIKVYRTNPKKKKELIAEIKNVQSSMDLKIDNPVVEDLQRMEYL
;
A
#
# COMPACT_ATOMS: atom_id res chain seq x y z
N MET A 1 -35.09 4.23 9.97
CA MET A 1 -33.98 4.84 10.75
C MET A 1 -32.81 3.87 10.69
N ALA A 2 -31.65 4.10 10.08
CA ALA A 2 -30.99 5.28 9.54
C ALA A 2 -30.24 4.87 8.24
N ASN A 3 -30.28 5.70 7.21
CA ASN A 3 -29.49 5.50 6.00
C ASN A 3 -28.06 6.00 6.27
N ALA A 4 -27.11 5.08 6.37
CA ALA A 4 -25.70 5.42 6.52
C ALA A 4 -25.14 5.88 5.15
N ASN A 5 -24.95 7.18 4.98
CA ASN A 5 -24.22 7.75 3.86
C ASN A 5 -22.72 7.42 4.03
N ILE A 6 -22.28 6.32 3.43
CA ILE A 6 -20.86 5.92 3.42
C ILE A 6 -20.12 6.80 2.42
N THR A 7 -19.55 7.91 2.90
CA THR A 7 -18.66 8.76 2.11
C THR A 7 -17.28 8.09 2.03
N THR A 8 -17.08 7.21 1.04
CA THR A 8 -15.73 6.73 0.73
C THR A 8 -14.92 7.87 0.12
N LYS A 9 -13.80 8.28 0.75
CA LYS A 9 -12.85 9.23 0.15
C LYS A 9 -12.45 8.72 -1.26
N PRO A 10 -12.33 9.59 -2.27
CA PRO A 10 -11.95 9.18 -3.62
C PRO A 10 -10.56 8.51 -3.61
N LYS A 11 -10.47 7.32 -4.21
CA LYS A 11 -9.26 6.51 -4.29
C LYS A 11 -8.25 7.20 -5.22
N LYS A 12 -7.28 7.92 -4.64
CA LYS A 12 -6.17 8.55 -5.39
C LYS A 12 -5.28 7.46 -5.98
N GLU A 13 -5.17 7.42 -7.30
CA GLU A 13 -4.32 6.47 -8.02
C GLU A 13 -2.83 6.74 -7.74
N ARG A 14 -2.08 5.70 -7.37
CA ARG A 14 -0.68 5.82 -6.89
C ARG A 14 0.20 4.81 -7.61
N LYS A 15 1.41 5.27 -7.97
CA LYS A 15 2.48 4.42 -8.53
C LYS A 15 3.01 3.35 -7.57
N VAL A 16 2.72 3.48 -6.27
CA VAL A 16 3.19 2.57 -5.22
C VAL A 16 1.98 2.04 -4.46
N LYS A 17 1.91 0.72 -4.32
CA LYS A 17 0.90 0.02 -3.51
C LYS A 17 1.58 -0.74 -2.37
N GLY A 18 0.86 -0.88 -1.26
CA GLY A 18 1.30 -1.60 -0.08
C GLY A 18 0.33 -2.70 0.32
N LYS A 19 0.80 -3.62 1.15
CA LYS A 19 0.00 -4.67 1.77
C LYS A 19 0.47 -4.86 3.18
N VAL A 20 -0.49 -4.98 4.10
CA VAL A 20 -0.24 -5.32 5.48
C VAL A 20 -0.86 -6.67 5.77
N VAL A 21 -0.12 -7.50 6.51
CA VAL A 21 -0.59 -8.78 7.05
C VAL A 21 -0.41 -8.73 8.57
N ILE A 22 -1.47 -9.05 9.30
CA ILE A 22 -1.51 -8.95 10.76
C ILE A 22 -1.71 -10.36 11.32
N ASP A 23 -0.89 -10.77 12.29
CA ASP A 23 -1.12 -11.98 13.07
C ASP A 23 -2.31 -11.73 14.03
N ILE A 24 -3.51 -12.15 13.61
CA ILE A 24 -4.77 -11.87 14.32
C ILE A 24 -4.80 -12.49 15.73
N GLU A 25 -4.11 -13.61 15.95
CA GLU A 25 -4.08 -14.33 17.23
C GLU A 25 -3.15 -13.68 18.26
N LYS A 26 -2.29 -12.77 17.81
CA LYS A 26 -1.41 -11.97 18.68
C LYS A 26 -1.82 -10.50 18.75
N CYS A 27 -2.62 -10.01 17.81
CA CYS A 27 -3.12 -8.64 17.84
C CYS A 27 -4.12 -8.44 18.99
N LYS A 28 -3.85 -7.45 19.84
CA LYS A 28 -4.71 -7.08 20.98
C LYS A 28 -5.63 -5.89 20.70
N GLY A 29 -5.62 -5.36 19.47
CA GLY A 29 -6.52 -4.27 19.08
C GLY A 29 -6.25 -2.94 19.77
N CYS A 30 -5.00 -2.60 20.13
CA CYS A 30 -4.67 -1.34 20.82
C CYS A 30 -4.84 -0.06 19.96
N GLU A 31 -5.19 -0.21 18.68
CA GLU A 31 -5.48 0.86 17.71
C GLU A 31 -4.37 1.88 17.41
N LEU A 32 -3.18 1.77 18.02
CA LEU A 32 -2.05 2.66 17.74
C LEU A 32 -1.70 2.69 16.24
N CYS A 33 -1.69 1.52 15.59
CA CYS A 33 -1.43 1.42 14.15
C CYS A 33 -2.49 2.10 13.28
N ARG A 34 -3.76 2.14 13.73
CA ARG A 34 -4.87 2.83 13.06
C ARG A 34 -4.67 4.34 13.12
N VAL A 35 -4.34 4.88 14.29
CA VAL A 35 -4.13 6.31 14.50
C VAL A 35 -2.99 6.86 13.62
N VAL A 36 -1.90 6.11 13.45
CA VAL A 36 -0.76 6.55 12.63
C VAL A 36 -0.96 6.32 11.12
N CYS A 37 -2.02 5.63 10.71
CA CYS A 37 -2.27 5.30 9.31
C CYS A 37 -2.93 6.48 8.60
N LYS A 38 -2.14 7.29 7.87
CA LYS A 38 -2.64 8.43 7.09
C LYS A 38 -3.60 8.05 5.94
N GLU A 39 -3.64 6.76 5.58
CA GLU A 39 -4.44 6.23 4.48
C GLU A 39 -5.74 5.56 4.94
N ASP A 40 -6.02 5.57 6.24
CA ASP A 40 -7.19 4.90 6.82
C ASP A 40 -7.26 3.41 6.40
N ALA A 41 -6.10 2.76 6.22
CA ALA A 41 -5.98 1.39 5.70
C ALA A 41 -6.12 0.31 6.79
N LEU A 42 -6.37 0.70 8.05
CA LEU A 42 -6.45 -0.20 9.20
C LEU A 42 -7.70 0.11 10.03
N VAL A 43 -8.46 -0.92 10.39
CA VAL A 43 -9.71 -0.79 11.15
C VAL A 43 -9.78 -1.83 12.26
N LEU A 44 -10.46 -1.50 13.36
CA LEU A 44 -10.75 -2.47 14.41
C LEU A 44 -11.85 -3.44 13.96
N SER A 45 -11.58 -4.74 14.05
CA SER A 45 -12.52 -5.81 13.71
C SER A 45 -13.80 -5.71 14.55
N LYS A 46 -14.94 -6.16 14.02
CA LYS A 46 -16.14 -6.41 14.84
C LYS A 46 -16.10 -7.77 15.55
N GLU A 47 -15.20 -8.63 15.12
CA GLU A 47 -14.99 -9.99 15.64
C GLU A 47 -13.90 -10.03 16.71
N ILE A 48 -13.84 -11.15 17.44
CA ILE A 48 -12.81 -11.46 18.42
C ILE A 48 -11.97 -12.65 17.93
N ASN A 49 -10.70 -12.68 18.29
CA ASN A 49 -9.82 -13.85 18.09
C ASN A 49 -10.03 -14.89 19.20
N HIS A 50 -9.29 -16.00 19.16
CA HIS A 50 -9.43 -17.09 20.14
C HIS A 50 -9.07 -16.69 21.58
N LYS A 51 -8.34 -15.57 21.76
CA LYS A 51 -7.95 -15.04 23.07
C LYS A 51 -8.92 -13.97 23.59
N GLY A 52 -10.02 -13.71 22.89
CA GLY A 52 -11.03 -12.75 23.29
C GLY A 52 -10.70 -11.29 22.97
N TYR A 53 -9.67 -11.03 22.14
CA TYR A 53 -9.34 -9.67 21.72
C TYR A 53 -10.02 -9.33 20.39
N ARG A 54 -10.55 -8.11 20.29
CA ARG A 54 -10.75 -7.48 18.98
C ARG A 54 -9.38 -7.20 18.37
N TYR A 55 -9.26 -7.37 17.06
CA TYR A 55 -7.99 -7.29 16.35
C TYR A 55 -8.08 -6.27 15.20
N ILE A 56 -6.95 -5.89 14.63
CA ILE A 56 -6.92 -4.95 13.50
C ILE A 56 -7.03 -5.73 12.18
N VAL A 57 -7.83 -5.21 11.25
CA VAL A 57 -8.00 -5.69 9.89
C VAL A 57 -7.46 -4.64 8.91
N ALA A 58 -6.83 -5.09 7.83
CA ALA A 58 -6.26 -4.22 6.81
C ALA A 58 -7.19 -4.08 5.58
N ILE A 59 -7.40 -2.83 5.14
CA ILE A 59 -8.01 -2.46 3.87
C ILE A 59 -6.86 -2.15 2.90
N ASN A 60 -6.28 -3.21 2.33
CA ASN A 60 -5.02 -3.10 1.59
C ASN A 60 -5.10 -2.23 0.33
N ASP A 61 -6.30 -2.01 -0.21
CA ASP A 61 -6.56 -1.10 -1.33
C ASP A 61 -6.10 0.34 -1.09
N ASN A 62 -6.01 0.76 0.18
CA ASN A 62 -5.56 2.09 0.57
C ASN A 62 -4.08 2.11 1.00
N CYS A 63 -3.46 0.94 1.22
CA CYS A 63 -2.14 0.86 1.80
C CYS A 63 -1.05 1.29 0.79
N THR A 64 -0.07 2.05 1.28
CA THR A 64 1.11 2.48 0.51
C THR A 64 2.40 1.77 0.91
N GLY A 65 2.37 0.99 1.99
CA GLY A 65 3.55 0.29 2.51
C GLY A 65 4.54 1.22 3.24
N CYS A 66 4.05 2.24 3.95
CA CYS A 66 4.90 3.24 4.64
C CYS A 66 5.50 2.82 5.98
N VAL A 67 5.27 1.57 6.42
CA VAL A 67 5.81 0.93 7.64
C VAL A 67 5.45 1.53 9.01
N ASN A 68 4.84 2.71 9.10
CA ASN A 68 4.47 3.33 10.39
C ASN A 68 3.66 2.42 11.32
N CYS A 69 2.75 1.62 10.75
CA CYS A 69 1.94 0.69 11.53
C CYS A 69 2.77 -0.41 12.21
N ALA A 70 3.80 -0.93 11.52
CA ALA A 70 4.70 -1.93 12.10
C ALA A 70 5.59 -1.32 13.18
N LEU A 71 6.12 -0.12 12.94
CA LEU A 71 6.99 0.59 13.90
C LEU A 71 6.29 0.93 15.22
N VAL A 72 5.00 1.30 15.17
CA VAL A 72 4.24 1.64 16.38
C VAL A 72 3.63 0.42 17.08
N CYS A 73 3.69 -0.77 16.46
CA CYS A 73 3.05 -1.95 17.02
C CYS A 73 3.85 -2.48 18.22
N PRO A 74 3.31 -2.44 19.45
CA PRO A 74 4.05 -2.87 20.64
C PRO A 74 4.27 -4.39 20.67
N ASP A 75 3.43 -5.16 19.98
CA ASP A 75 3.50 -6.62 19.93
C ASP A 75 4.23 -7.15 18.67
N ALA A 76 4.69 -6.26 17.78
CA ALA A 76 5.37 -6.61 16.52
C ALA A 76 4.62 -7.63 15.63
N VAL A 77 3.29 -7.55 15.58
CA VAL A 77 2.42 -8.52 14.87
C VAL A 77 2.12 -8.15 13.41
N ILE A 78 2.71 -7.06 12.91
CA ILE A 78 2.36 -6.46 11.62
C ILE A 78 3.53 -6.66 10.63
N LYS A 79 3.23 -7.35 9.53
CA LYS A 79 4.12 -7.52 8.38
C LYS A 79 3.72 -6.53 7.27
N VAL A 80 4.68 -5.80 6.73
CA VAL A 80 4.43 -4.79 5.69
C VAL A 80 5.13 -5.19 4.41
N TYR A 81 4.42 -5.07 3.30
CA TYR A 81 4.92 -5.30 1.97
C TYR A 81 4.68 -4.05 1.12
N ARG A 82 5.58 -3.79 0.18
CA ARG A 82 5.49 -2.64 -0.72
C ARG A 82 5.92 -3.01 -2.13
N THR A 83 5.19 -2.52 -3.12
CA THR A 83 5.63 -2.63 -4.51
C THR A 83 6.89 -1.82 -4.73
N ASN A 84 7.87 -2.38 -5.43
CA ASN A 84 9.05 -1.67 -5.90
C ASN A 84 8.93 -1.44 -7.41
N PRO A 85 8.27 -0.36 -7.87
CA PRO A 85 8.09 -0.10 -9.29
C PRO A 85 9.45 0.18 -9.93
N LYS A 86 10.04 -0.84 -10.57
CA LYS A 86 11.24 -0.65 -11.39
C LYS A 86 10.84 0.12 -12.64
N LYS A 87 11.57 1.18 -12.97
CA LYS A 87 11.51 1.75 -14.32
C LYS A 87 12.03 0.66 -15.28
N LYS A 88 11.14 0.05 -16.06
CA LYS A 88 11.56 -0.82 -17.15
C LYS A 88 12.35 0.06 -18.13
N LYS A 89 13.66 -0.16 -18.24
CA LYS A 89 14.46 0.44 -19.31
C LYS A 89 14.10 -0.31 -20.58
N GLU A 90 13.06 0.14 -21.28
CA GLU A 90 12.79 -0.32 -22.64
C GLU A 90 13.63 0.50 -23.62
N LEU A 91 14.20 -0.20 -24.61
CA LEU A 91 14.66 0.44 -25.84
C LEU A 91 13.44 1.01 -26.54
N ILE A 92 13.24 2.31 -26.36
CA ILE A 92 12.11 3.08 -26.87
C ILE A 92 12.38 3.67 -28.26
N ALA A 93 13.65 3.77 -28.66
CA ALA A 93 14.07 4.08 -30.02
C ALA A 93 15.51 3.63 -30.25
N GLU A 94 15.80 3.13 -31.45
CA GLU A 94 17.16 2.99 -31.96
C GLU A 94 17.31 4.04 -33.08
N ILE A 95 18.19 5.01 -32.89
CA ILE A 95 18.41 6.07 -33.89
C ILE A 95 19.66 5.71 -34.70
N LYS A 96 19.48 5.50 -36.00
CA LYS A 96 20.59 5.30 -36.95
C LYS A 96 20.69 6.52 -37.86
N ASN A 97 21.91 6.89 -38.25
CA ASN A 97 22.21 7.96 -39.21
C ASN A 97 21.72 9.37 -38.79
N VAL A 98 22.09 9.82 -37.59
CA VAL A 98 21.83 11.20 -37.14
C VAL A 98 22.74 12.17 -37.91
N GLN A 99 22.16 12.99 -38.79
CA GLN A 99 22.90 13.99 -39.58
C GLN A 99 22.81 15.42 -38.98
N SER A 100 21.94 15.66 -38.01
CA SER A 100 21.78 16.94 -37.28
C SER A 100 21.10 16.73 -35.92
N SER A 101 21.03 17.78 -35.08
CA SER A 101 20.40 17.71 -33.76
C SER A 101 18.88 17.48 -33.85
N MET A 102 18.37 16.51 -33.08
CA MET A 102 16.93 16.25 -32.91
C MET A 102 16.60 16.26 -31.42
N ASP A 103 15.51 16.95 -31.06
CA ASP A 103 14.97 16.94 -29.70
C ASP A 103 13.99 15.77 -29.52
N LEU A 104 14.34 14.83 -28.65
CA LEU A 104 13.46 13.72 -28.29
C LEU A 104 12.73 14.00 -26.97
N LYS A 105 11.41 13.88 -27.01
CA LYS A 105 10.55 13.84 -25.80
C LYS A 105 10.01 12.43 -25.63
N ILE A 106 10.24 11.86 -24.44
CA ILE A 106 9.82 10.51 -24.08
C ILE A 106 8.82 10.63 -22.94
N ASP A 107 7.56 10.36 -23.22
CA ASP A 107 6.53 10.28 -22.19
C ASP A 107 6.49 8.84 -21.67
N ASN A 108 7.07 8.63 -20.49
CA ASN A 108 7.24 7.30 -19.90
C ASN A 108 5.88 6.71 -19.47
N PRO A 109 5.43 5.56 -20.01
CA PRO A 109 4.16 4.96 -19.61
C PRO A 109 4.21 4.48 -18.16
N VAL A 110 3.10 4.62 -17.44
CA VAL A 110 2.95 4.11 -16.08
C VAL A 110 2.80 2.60 -16.17
N VAL A 111 3.83 1.85 -15.77
CA VAL A 111 3.81 0.38 -15.73
C VAL A 111 3.26 -0.07 -14.37
N GLU A 112 2.07 -0.67 -14.35
CA GLU A 112 1.50 -1.29 -13.13
C GLU A 112 2.07 -2.70 -12.90
N ASP A 113 3.28 -2.78 -12.34
CA ASP A 113 3.86 -4.05 -11.89
C ASP A 113 3.34 -4.42 -10.48
N LEU A 114 2.13 -5.01 -10.40
CA LEU A 114 1.56 -5.50 -9.13
C LEU A 114 2.22 -6.79 -8.59
N GLN A 115 3.07 -7.44 -9.37
CA GLN A 115 3.65 -8.76 -9.06
C GLN A 115 4.94 -8.73 -8.22
N ARG A 116 5.45 -7.56 -7.82
CA ARG A 116 6.73 -7.42 -7.10
C ARG A 116 6.58 -6.66 -5.78
N MET A 117 5.94 -7.27 -4.80
CA MET A 117 5.89 -6.75 -3.44
C MET A 117 7.03 -7.32 -2.60
N GLU A 118 7.86 -6.46 -2.04
CA GLU A 118 8.97 -6.82 -1.15
C GLU A 118 8.54 -6.62 0.32
N TYR A 119 8.99 -7.51 1.20
CA TYR A 119 8.79 -7.38 2.65
C TYR A 119 9.72 -6.29 3.20
N LEU A 120 9.16 -5.38 4.00
CA LEU A 120 9.88 -4.26 4.61
C LEU A 120 10.15 -4.48 6.10
#